data_AF-A0A497I5J4-F1
#
_entry.id   AF-A0A497I5J4-F1
#
_cell.length_a   1.000
_cell.length_b   1.000
_cell.length_c   1.000
_cell.angle_alpha   90.00
_cell.angle_beta   90.00
_cell.angle_gamma   90.00
#
_symmetry.space_group_name_H-M   'P 1'
#
loop_
_entity.id
_entity.type
_entity.pdbx_description
1 polymer ?
#
loop_
_entity_poly.entity_id
_entity_poly.type
_entity_poly.pdbx_seq_one_letter_code
_entity_poly.pdbx_strand_id
1 'polypeptide(L)'
;MIAAVLIRGYVRARKDVIETLRRLNLKRKFNLVILEERPEIMGMLKKVQHYVTYGKISEELRKELIQKYGEQKVYRLKPPRGGFKRSIKLLRPLGELGQREEMDSLIRRMM
;
A
#
# COMPACT_ATOMS: atom_id res chain seq x y z
N MET A 1 -9.25 -5.56 8.31
CA MET A 1 -9.04 -4.45 7.35
C MET A 1 -7.76 -4.67 6.56
N ILE A 2 -7.68 -4.15 5.33
CA ILE A 2 -6.46 -4.18 4.50
C ILE A 2 -5.91 -2.77 4.36
N ALA A 3 -4.62 -2.57 4.55
CA ALA A 3 -3.93 -1.37 4.08
C ALA A 3 -3.20 -1.65 2.77
N ALA A 4 -3.22 -0.69 1.86
CA ALA A 4 -2.47 -0.73 0.60
C ALA A 4 -1.60 0.52 0.46
N VAL A 5 -0.34 0.34 0.09
CA VAL A 5 0.64 1.42 -0.13
C VAL A 5 1.20 1.34 -1.54
N LEU A 6 1.21 2.46 -2.27
CA LEU A 6 1.86 2.53 -3.58
C LEU A 6 3.36 2.75 -3.43
N ILE A 7 4.18 1.73 -3.67
CA ILE A 7 5.64 1.86 -3.61
C ILE A 7 6.20 2.36 -4.94
N ARG A 8 5.71 1.79 -6.04
CA ARG A 8 6.25 2.05 -7.38
C ARG A 8 5.35 2.98 -8.18
N GLY A 9 5.97 3.91 -8.92
CA GLY A 9 5.24 4.72 -9.88
C GLY A 9 4.78 3.88 -11.08
N TYR A 10 3.68 4.28 -11.71
CA TYR A 10 3.06 3.57 -12.83
C TYR A 10 3.44 4.14 -14.21
N VAL A 11 4.62 4.79 -14.33
CA VAL A 11 5.14 5.26 -15.62
C VAL A 11 5.32 4.05 -16.55
N ARG A 12 4.65 4.06 -17.72
CA ARG A 12 4.51 2.93 -18.67
C ARG A 12 3.68 1.73 -18.18
N ALA A 13 2.89 1.87 -17.12
CA ALA A 13 1.91 0.83 -16.77
C ALA A 13 0.79 0.76 -17.82
N ARG A 14 0.17 -0.42 -17.94
CA ARG A 14 -1.01 -0.60 -18.80
C ARG A 14 -2.17 0.28 -18.29
N LYS A 15 -3.00 0.76 -19.23
CA LYS A 15 -4.12 1.68 -18.91
C LYS A 15 -5.08 1.10 -17.88
N ASP A 16 -5.35 -0.20 -17.95
CA ASP A 16 -6.24 -0.92 -17.03
C ASP A 16 -5.69 -0.98 -15.60
N VAL A 17 -4.37 -1.14 -15.45
CA VAL A 17 -3.69 -1.09 -14.15
C VAL A 17 -3.76 0.32 -13.57
N ILE A 18 -3.52 1.35 -14.40
CA ILE A 18 -3.61 2.76 -13.98
C ILE A 18 -5.03 3.08 -13.51
N GLU A 19 -6.04 2.62 -14.23
CA GLU A 19 -7.44 2.83 -13.85
C GLU A 19 -7.77 2.14 -12.52
N THR A 20 -7.30 0.91 -12.32
CA THR A 20 -7.47 0.19 -11.06
C THR A 20 -6.82 0.94 -9.89
N LEU A 21 -5.59 1.43 -10.06
CA LEU A 21 -4.92 2.25 -9.05
C LEU A 21 -5.66 3.56 -8.74
N ARG A 22 -6.24 4.21 -9.77
CA ARG A 22 -7.05 5.42 -9.59
C ARG A 22 -8.34 5.15 -8.83
N ARG A 23 -9.02 4.03 -9.11
CA ARG A 23 -10.24 3.58 -8.37
C ARG A 23 -9.93 3.31 -6.90
N LEU A 24 -8.76 2.76 -6.59
CA LEU A 24 -8.27 2.55 -5.22
C LEU A 24 -7.71 3.82 -4.56
N ASN A 25 -7.80 5.00 -5.20
CA ASN A 25 -7.24 6.27 -4.73
C ASN A 25 -5.70 6.30 -4.55
N LEU A 26 -4.97 5.37 -5.15
CA LEU A 26 -3.51 5.28 -5.12
C LEU A 26 -2.88 6.11 -6.25
N LYS A 27 -2.94 7.44 -6.10
CA LYS A 27 -2.51 8.40 -7.15
C LYS A 27 -1.01 8.73 -7.11
N ARG A 28 -0.36 8.70 -5.95
CA ARG A 28 1.05 9.10 -5.76
C ARG A 28 1.81 8.04 -4.96
N LYS A 29 3.13 8.02 -5.12
CA LYS A 29 4.01 7.14 -4.35
C LYS A 29 3.85 7.43 -2.85
N PHE A 30 3.91 6.38 -2.04
CA PHE A 30 3.74 6.39 -0.59
C PHE A 30 2.37 6.88 -0.10
N ASN A 31 1.37 6.91 -0.99
CA ASN A 31 -0.02 6.99 -0.56
C ASN A 31 -0.42 5.66 0.07
N LEU A 32 -0.98 5.73 1.28
CA LEU A 32 -1.61 4.64 1.99
C LEU A 32 -3.14 4.83 1.95
N VAL A 33 -3.84 3.74 1.66
CA VAL A 33 -5.31 3.68 1.71
C VAL A 33 -5.71 2.48 2.57
N ILE A 34 -6.64 2.72 3.49
CA ILE A 34 -7.26 1.67 4.30
C ILE A 34 -8.54 1.24 3.58
N LEU A 35 -8.67 -0.07 3.37
CA LEU A 35 -9.73 -0.69 2.59
C LEU A 35 -10.39 -1.81 3.42
N GLU A 36 -11.66 -2.05 3.12
CA GLU A 36 -12.40 -3.16 3.71
C GLU A 36 -12.00 -4.49 3.06
N GLU A 37 -12.08 -5.58 3.83
CA GLU A 37 -11.83 -6.93 3.32
C GLU A 37 -13.04 -7.40 2.49
N ARG A 38 -13.06 -7.00 1.21
CA ARG A 38 -14.04 -7.46 0.21
C ARG A 38 -13.35 -8.28 -0.89
N PRO A 39 -13.99 -9.32 -1.44
CA PRO A 39 -13.41 -10.15 -2.50
C PRO A 39 -13.08 -9.32 -3.76
N GLU A 40 -13.90 -8.32 -4.07
CA GLU A 40 -13.69 -7.40 -5.19
C GLU A 40 -12.38 -6.60 -5.04
N ILE A 41 -12.16 -6.04 -3.84
CA ILE A 41 -10.97 -5.27 -3.50
C ILE A 41 -9.73 -6.18 -3.56
N MET A 42 -9.84 -7.40 -3.05
CA MET A 42 -8.78 -8.39 -3.13
C MET A 42 -8.40 -8.72 -4.59
N GLY A 43 -9.39 -8.83 -5.47
CA GLY A 43 -9.17 -8.98 -6.92
C GLY A 43 -8.43 -7.80 -7.52
N MET A 44 -8.83 -6.57 -7.17
CA MET A 44 -8.14 -5.34 -7.62
C MET A 44 -6.69 -5.29 -7.12
N LEU A 45 -6.45 -5.62 -5.85
CA LEU A 45 -5.11 -5.63 -5.24
C LEU A 45 -4.18 -6.67 -5.88
N LYS A 46 -4.68 -7.88 -6.16
CA LYS A 46 -3.94 -8.90 -6.91
C LYS A 46 -3.57 -8.41 -8.31
N LYS A 47 -4.46 -7.70 -9.00
CA LYS A 47 -4.18 -7.12 -10.32
C LYS A 47 -3.06 -6.07 -10.26
N VAL A 48 -3.03 -5.23 -9.22
CA VAL A 48 -2.04 -4.14 -9.10
C VAL A 48 -0.80 -4.51 -8.28
N GLN A 49 -0.65 -5.76 -7.84
CA GLN A 49 0.39 -6.22 -6.91
C GLN A 49 1.83 -5.86 -7.30
N HIS A 50 2.11 -5.67 -8.59
CA HIS A 50 3.44 -5.26 -9.08
C HIS A 50 3.78 -3.77 -8.84
N TYR A 51 2.88 -3.01 -8.23
CA TYR A 51 3.06 -1.59 -7.91
C TYR A 51 2.82 -1.27 -6.44
N VAL A 52 1.98 -2.07 -5.79
CA VAL A 52 1.51 -1.84 -4.42
C VAL A 52 1.99 -2.94 -3.49
N THR A 53 2.11 -2.59 -2.23
CA THR A 53 2.23 -3.54 -1.13
C THR A 53 0.98 -3.43 -0.29
N TYR A 54 0.36 -4.57 0.02
CA TYR A 54 -0.86 -4.60 0.81
C TYR A 54 -0.83 -5.72 1.83
N GLY A 55 -1.57 -5.54 2.93
CA GLY A 55 -1.62 -6.51 4.00
C GLY A 55 -2.69 -6.17 5.02
N LYS A 56 -2.99 -7.12 5.90
CA LYS A 56 -3.90 -6.89 7.03
C LYS A 56 -3.22 -5.95 8.02
N ILE A 57 -4.01 -5.06 8.61
CA ILE A 57 -3.53 -4.13 9.64
C ILE A 57 -4.30 -4.33 10.94
N SER A 58 -3.63 -4.04 12.05
CA SER A 58 -4.25 -3.98 13.37
C SER A 58 -5.09 -2.71 13.57
N GLU A 59 -6.13 -2.80 14.41
CA GLU A 59 -6.93 -1.65 14.81
C GLU A 59 -6.10 -0.61 15.59
N GLU A 60 -5.05 -1.05 16.28
CA GLU A 60 -4.10 -0.19 16.98
C GLU A 60 -3.40 0.77 16.01
N LEU A 61 -2.87 0.24 14.90
CA LEU A 61 -2.20 1.04 13.89
C LEU A 61 -3.15 2.06 13.23
N ARG A 62 -4.42 1.69 13.04
CA ARG A 62 -5.44 2.62 12.52
C ARG A 62 -5.59 3.83 13.46
N LYS A 63 -5.66 3.60 14.77
CA LYS A 63 -5.73 4.69 15.76
C LYS A 63 -4.48 5.56 15.73
N GLU A 64 -3.29 4.95 15.66
CA GLU A 64 -2.01 5.68 15.54
C GLU A 64 -1.98 6.58 14.29
N LEU A 65 -2.47 6.07 13.14
CA LEU A 65 -2.54 6.84 11.89
C LEU A 65 -3.49 8.04 12.01
N ILE A 66 -4.68 7.83 12.58
CA ILE A 66 -5.67 8.90 12.77
C ILE A 66 -5.15 9.96 13.75
N GLN A 67 -4.49 9.54 14.83
CA GLN A 67 -3.91 10.47 15.81
C GLN A 67 -2.83 11.36 15.19
N LYS A 68 -2.00 10.81 14.29
CA LYS A 68 -0.86 11.52 13.71
C LYS A 68 -1.20 12.36 12.48
N TYR A 69 -2.12 11.88 11.64
CA TYR A 69 -2.44 12.50 10.35
C TYR A 69 -3.88 13.03 10.25
N GLY A 70 -4.72 12.79 11.25
CA GLY A 70 -6.16 13.03 11.17
C GLY A 70 -6.89 11.96 10.35
N GLU A 71 -8.22 12.03 10.35
CA GLU A 71 -9.04 11.15 9.51
C GLU A 71 -8.97 11.61 8.04
N GLN A 72 -8.39 10.77 7.18
CA GLN A 72 -8.24 11.06 5.76
C GLN A 72 -8.58 9.84 4.92
N LYS A 73 -9.13 10.08 3.73
CA LYS A 73 -9.37 9.03 2.73
C LYS A 73 -8.06 8.43 2.20
N VAL A 74 -6.99 9.22 2.19
CA VAL A 74 -5.66 8.82 1.71
C VAL A 74 -4.60 9.43 2.62
N TYR A 75 -3.78 8.58 3.22
CA TYR A 75 -2.66 9.01 4.06
C TYR A 75 -1.42 9.17 3.19
N ARG A 76 -0.73 10.32 3.30
CA ARG A 76 0.52 10.57 2.58
C ARG A 76 1.68 10.27 3.50
N LEU A 77 2.29 9.11 3.34
CA LEU A 77 3.40 8.69 4.19
C LEU A 77 4.75 9.15 3.63
N LYS A 78 5.76 9.12 4.50
CA LYS A 78 7.15 9.32 4.09
C LYS A 78 7.73 7.99 3.58
N PRO A 79 8.83 8.02 2.79
CA PRO A 79 9.60 6.82 2.53
C PRO A 79 9.98 6.10 3.83
N PRO A 80 10.15 4.77 3.83
CA PRO A 80 10.45 4.02 5.04
C PRO A 80 11.83 4.43 5.58
N ARG A 81 11.92 4.73 6.88
CA ARG A 81 13.19 4.99 7.56
C ARG A 81 14.11 3.77 7.43
N GLY A 82 15.33 3.98 6.92
CA GLY A 82 16.27 2.89 6.60
C GLY A 82 16.01 2.19 5.26
N GLY A 83 15.15 2.75 4.39
CA GLY A 83 14.94 2.26 3.03
C GLY A 83 14.19 0.93 2.94
N PHE A 84 14.11 0.41 1.71
CA PHE A 84 13.51 -0.91 1.46
C PHE A 84 14.55 -2.01 1.69
N LYS A 85 14.16 -3.09 2.39
CA LYS A 85 15.07 -4.20 2.69
C LYS A 85 15.32 -5.07 1.46
N ARG A 86 14.34 -5.20 0.58
CA ARG A 86 14.41 -5.97 -0.68
C ARG A 86 14.10 -5.11 -1.89
N SER A 87 14.19 -5.72 -3.07
CA SER A 87 13.91 -5.06 -4.34
C SER A 87 12.47 -4.55 -4.43
N ILE A 88 12.31 -3.29 -4.82
CA ILE A 88 11.01 -2.65 -5.11
C ILE A 88 10.49 -2.97 -6.53
N LYS A 89 11.16 -3.90 -7.24
CA LYS A 89 10.76 -4.34 -8.58
C LYS A 89 10.14 -5.74 -8.57
N LEU A 90 10.40 -6.53 -7.53
CA LEU A 90 9.98 -7.93 -7.43
C LEU A 90 8.85 -8.08 -6.41
N LEU A 91 8.03 -9.12 -6.61
CA LEU A 91 7.05 -9.56 -5.63
C LEU A 91 7.74 -10.31 -4.49
N ARG A 92 7.08 -10.38 -3.33
CA ARG A 92 7.49 -11.29 -2.26
C ARG A 92 7.52 -12.76 -2.75
N PRO A 93 8.49 -13.57 -2.27
CA PRO A 93 9.46 -13.27 -1.22
C PRO A 93 10.70 -12.48 -1.69
N LEU A 94 10.99 -12.43 -3.00
CA LEU A 94 12.23 -11.84 -3.51
C LEU A 94 12.27 -10.29 -3.47
N GLY A 95 11.11 -9.64 -3.32
CA GLY A 95 10.99 -8.18 -3.21
C GLY A 95 10.04 -7.72 -2.11
N GLU A 96 9.63 -6.46 -2.19
CA GLU A 96 8.72 -5.82 -1.22
C GLU A 96 7.28 -5.69 -1.71
N LEU A 97 7.02 -5.93 -3.00
CA LEU A 97 5.71 -5.75 -3.62
C LEU A 97 4.76 -6.93 -3.36
N GLY A 98 3.45 -6.67 -3.45
CA GLY A 98 2.39 -7.67 -3.29
C GLY A 98 1.89 -7.82 -1.85
N GLN A 99 1.36 -8.99 -1.54
CA GLN A 99 0.80 -9.28 -0.22
C GLN A 99 1.91 -9.44 0.83
N ARG A 100 1.73 -8.80 1.99
CA ARG A 100 2.64 -8.86 3.12
C ARG A 100 1.86 -9.18 4.40
N GLU A 101 2.39 -10.10 5.19
CA GLU A 101 1.81 -10.49 6.47
C GLU A 101 2.08 -9.41 7.52
N GLU A 102 3.31 -8.93 7.62
CA GLU A 102 3.72 -7.89 8.59
C GLU A 102 3.59 -6.46 8.02
N MET A 103 2.38 -6.01 7.72
CA MET A 103 2.16 -4.67 7.14
C MET A 103 2.48 -3.54 8.13
N ASP A 104 2.15 -3.74 9.40
CA ASP A 104 2.27 -2.73 10.46
C ASP A 104 3.70 -2.23 10.63
N SER A 105 4.69 -3.13 10.54
CA SER A 105 6.11 -2.78 10.65
C SER A 105 6.59 -1.89 9.50
N LEU A 106 6.02 -2.02 8.31
CA LEU A 106 6.33 -1.14 7.18
C LEU A 106 5.74 0.26 7.38
N ILE A 107 4.47 0.31 7.79
CA ILE A 107 3.75 1.57 7.98
C ILE A 107 4.40 2.38 9.10
N ARG A 108 4.73 1.77 10.24
CA ARG A 108 5.44 2.45 11.34
C ARG A 108 6.77 3.06 10.92
N ARG A 109 7.50 2.43 9.99
CA ARG A 109 8.74 2.99 9.43
C ARG A 109 8.50 4.15 8.47
N MET A 110 7.33 4.22 7.86
CA MET A 110 6.92 5.27 6.91
C MET A 110 6.23 6.47 7.60
N MET A 111 5.86 6.32 8.88
CA MET A 111 5.32 7.39 9.73
C MET A 111 6.42 8.35 10.22
#